data_AF-A0A4Q3A1I7-F1
#
_entry.id   AF-A0A4Q3A1I7-F1
#
_cell.length_a   1.000
_cell.length_b   1.000
_cell.length_c   1.000
_cell.angle_alpha   90.00
_cell.angle_beta   90.00
_cell.angle_gamma   90.00
#
_symmetry.space_group_name_H-M   'P 1'
#
loop_
_entity.id
_entity.type
_entity.pdbx_description
1 polymer ?
#
loop_
_entity_poly.entity_id
_entity_poly.type
_entity_poly.pdbx_seq_one_letter_code
_entity_poly.pdbx_strand_id
1 'polypeptide(L)' 'MIAGIELGGTKTVVAIGTATGDVHEEWRFPTTAPDETFSRAIAWLRERGEPQAIGIAAFGPLGVVPGRASYGKL' A
#
# COMPACT_ATOMS: atom_id res chain seq x y z
N MET A 1 -4.35 -12.84 -6.69
CA MET A 1 -3.96 -11.44 -7.00
C MET A 1 -3.02 -10.92 -5.93
N ILE A 2 -2.08 -10.05 -6.30
CA ILE A 2 -1.23 -9.31 -5.36
C ILE A 2 -1.68 -7.86 -5.35
N ALA A 3 -1.57 -7.18 -4.21
CA ALA A 3 -1.79 -5.74 -4.11
C ALA A 3 -0.49 -4.99 -3.78
N GLY A 4 -0.37 -3.78 -4.31
CA GLY A 4 0.70 -2.83 -4.00
C GLY A 4 0.12 -1.52 -3.48
N ILE A 5 0.75 -0.95 -2.45
CA ILE A 5 0.44 0.40 -1.93
C ILE A 5 1.72 1.24 -2.00
N GLU A 6 1.70 2.30 -2.79
CA GLU A 6 2.77 3.30 -2.88
C GLU A 6 2.36 4.56 -2.11
N LEU A 7 2.99 4.80 -0.97
CA LEU A 7 2.73 5.94 -0.08
C LEU A 7 3.71 7.08 -0.35
N GLY A 8 3.27 8.06 -1.14
CA GLY A 8 3.98 9.33 -1.32
C GLY A 8 3.49 10.41 -0.35
N GLY A 9 4.26 11.50 -0.21
CA GLY A 9 3.88 12.62 0.65
C GLY A 9 2.64 13.40 0.16
N THR A 10 2.33 13.33 -1.13
CA THR A 10 1.18 14.06 -1.73
C THR A 10 0.14 13.14 -2.34
N LYS A 11 0.52 11.93 -2.74
CA LYS A 11 -0.32 10.98 -3.48
C LYS A 11 -0.05 9.58 -2.96
N THR A 12 -1.12 8.83 -2.74
CA THR A 12 -1.10 7.39 -2.55
C THR A 12 -1.59 6.70 -3.83
N VAL A 13 -0.91 5.62 -4.21
CA VAL A 13 -1.33 4.72 -5.29
C VAL A 13 -1.63 3.36 -4.68
N VAL A 14 -2.76 2.77 -5.04
CA VAL A 14 -3.10 1.39 -4.71
C VAL A 14 -3.33 0.65 -6.02
N ALA A 15 -2.71 -0.51 -6.17
CA ALA A 15 -2.78 -1.28 -7.40
C ALA A 15 -3.00 -2.77 -7.11
N ILE A 16 -3.63 -3.46 -8.05
CA ILE A 16 -3.75 -4.92 -8.07
C ILE A 16 -3.13 -5.49 -9.34
N GLY A 17 -2.51 -6.65 -9.23
CA GLY A 17 -1.78 -7.24 -10.34
C GLY A 17 -1.26 -8.65 -10.09
N THR A 18 -0.29 -9.03 -10.91
CA THR A 18 0.40 -10.33 -10.88
C THR A 18 1.77 -10.24 -10.21
N ALA A 19 2.34 -11.39 -9.85
CA ALA A 19 3.70 -11.48 -9.31
C ALA A 19 4.79 -11.12 -10.34
N THR A 20 4.47 -11.14 -11.64
CA THR A 20 5.37 -10.76 -12.74
C THR A 20 5.41 -9.25 -12.99
N GLY A 21 4.58 -8.47 -12.30
CA GLY A 21 4.54 -7.01 -12.40
C GLY A 21 3.45 -6.48 -13.34
N ASP A 22 2.55 -7.33 -13.82
CA ASP A 22 1.42 -6.87 -14.65
C ASP A 22 0.38 -6.19 -13.75
N VAL A 23 0.15 -4.89 -13.99
CA VAL A 23 -0.87 -4.11 -13.27
C VAL A 23 -2.21 -4.27 -13.98
N HIS A 24 -3.21 -4.80 -13.27
CA HIS A 24 -4.56 -4.96 -13.79
C HIS A 24 -5.40 -3.71 -13.57
N GLU A 25 -5.28 -3.09 -12.39
CA GLU A 25 -6.02 -1.90 -12.02
C GLU A 25 -5.22 -1.10 -10.98
N GLU A 26 -5.32 0.23 -11.05
CA GLU A 26 -4.76 1.13 -10.05
C GLU A 26 -5.73 2.27 -9.71
N TRP A 27 -5.58 2.80 -8.51
CA TRP A 27 -6.28 3.98 -8.03
C TRP A 27 -5.32 4.94 -7.36
N ARG A 28 -5.49 6.23 -7.66
CA ARG A 28 -4.64 7.32 -7.18
C ARG A 28 -5.49 8.31 -6.41
N PHE A 29 -5.05 8.68 -5.22
CA PHE A 29 -5.73 9.67 -4.39
C PHE A 29 -4.73 10.49 -3.55
N PRO A 30 -5.10 11.70 -3.08
CA PRO A 30 -4.25 12.50 -2.23
C PRO A 30 -3.90 11.77 -0.93
N THR A 31 -2.64 11.81 -0.50
CA THR A 31 -2.23 11.33 0.83
C THR A 31 -2.76 12.28 1.89
N THR A 32 -3.40 11.75 2.94
CA THR A 32 -3.92 12.51 4.07
C THR A 32 -3.37 11.97 5.39
N ALA A 33 -4.12 12.04 6.49
CA ALA A 33 -3.73 11.40 7.73
C ALA A 33 -3.56 9.88 7.52
N PRO A 34 -2.64 9.20 8.25
CA PRO A 34 -2.37 7.78 8.06
C PRO A 34 -3.61 6.90 8.12
N ASP A 35 -4.44 7.04 9.17
CA ASP A 35 -5.64 6.22 9.36
C ASP A 35 -6.64 6.37 8.20
N GLU A 36 -6.81 7.59 7.70
CA GLU A 36 -7.70 7.88 6.58
C GLU A 36 -7.12 7.31 5.27
N THR A 37 -5.83 7.50 5.03
CA THR A 37 -5.12 6.99 3.84
C THR A 37 -5.23 5.46 3.76
N PHE A 38 -4.96 4.76 4.86
CA PHE A 38 -5.08 3.30 4.91
C PHE A 38 -6.53 2.83 4.83
N SER A 39 -7.47 3.52 5.49
CA SER A 39 -8.90 3.17 5.39
C SER A 39 -9.41 3.24 3.96
N ARG A 40 -9.03 4.28 3.21
CA ARG A 40 -9.33 4.43 1.78
C ARG A 40 -8.74 3.29 0.95
N ALA A 41 -7.46 2.96 1.14
CA ALA A 41 -6.81 1.87 0.43
C ALA A 41 -7.45 0.50 0.71
N ILE A 42 -7.78 0.21 1.98
CA ILE A 42 -8.43 -1.03 2.40
C ILE A 42 -9.84 -1.15 1.80
N ALA A 43 -10.62 -0.06 1.82
CA ALA A 43 -11.96 -0.05 1.23
C ALA A 43 -11.90 -0.37 -0.27
N TRP A 44 -11.00 0.30 -0.99
CA TRP A 44 -10.81 0.08 -2.43
C TRP A 44 -10.39 -1.36 -2.76
N LEU A 45 -9.49 -1.96 -1.96
CA LEU A 45 -9.09 -3.36 -2.14
C LEU A 45 -10.24 -4.34 -1.85
N ARG A 46 -11.03 -4.10 -0.79
CA ARG A 46 -12.15 -4.99 -0.42
C ARG A 46 -13.21 -5.13 -1.52
N GLU A 47 -13.44 -4.08 -2.30
CA GLU A 47 -14.34 -4.12 -3.46
C GLU A 47 -13.83 -5.04 -4.58
N ARG A 48 -12.53 -5.34 -4.60
CA ARG A 48 -11.85 -6.15 -5.65
C ARG A 48 -11.46 -7.55 -5.18
N GLY A 49 -11.64 -7.85 -3.89
CA GLY A 49 -11.34 -9.14 -3.27
C GLY A 49 -10.12 -9.10 -2.35
N GLU A 50 -9.81 -10.24 -1.74
CA GLU A 50 -8.70 -10.38 -0.79
C GLU A 50 -7.38 -10.72 -1.51
N PRO A 51 -6.34 -9.87 -1.43
CA PRO A 51 -5.04 -10.17 -2.02
C PRO A 51 -4.34 -11.32 -1.30
N GLN A 52 -3.62 -12.15 -2.04
CA GLN A 52 -2.78 -13.21 -1.46
C GLN A 52 -1.55 -12.65 -0.73
N ALA A 53 -1.11 -11.46 -1.14
CA ALA A 53 -0.02 -10.72 -0.55
C ALA A 53 -0.20 -9.22 -0.81
N ILE A 54 0.34 -8.39 0.07
CA ILE A 54 0.36 -6.93 -0.06
C ILE A 54 1.81 -6.46 0.07
N GLY A 55 2.28 -5.69 -0.91
CA GLY A 55 3.53 -4.93 -0.82
C GLY A 55 3.24 -3.47 -0.47
N ILE A 56 4.01 -2.88 0.44
CA ILE A 56 3.91 -1.46 0.79
C ILE A 56 5.27 -0.80 0.56
N ALA A 57 5.28 0.24 -0.26
CA ALA A 57 6.42 1.12 -0.47
C ALA A 57 6.06 2.51 0.03
N ALA A 58 6.97 3.18 0.72
CA ALA A 58 6.73 4.49 1.30
C ALA A 58 7.98 5.36 1.30
N PHE A 59 7.80 6.68 1.39
CA PHE A 59 8.91 7.59 1.66
C PHE A 59 9.45 7.36 3.09
N GLY A 60 10.76 7.44 3.25
CA GLY A 60 11.43 7.13 4.52
C GLY A 60 11.56 8.30 5.50
N PRO A 61 12.10 8.01 6.71
CA PRO A 61 12.71 6.75 7.13
C PRO A 61 11.70 5.64 7.45
N LEU A 62 12.00 4.39 7.07
CA LEU A 62 11.11 3.25 7.29
C LEU A 62 11.70 2.19 8.24
N GLY A 63 10.84 1.66 9.11
CA GLY A 63 11.12 0.49 9.92
C GLY A 63 11.03 -0.83 9.17
N VAL A 64 11.87 -1.07 8.17
CA VAL A 64 11.79 -2.30 7.33
C VAL A 64 12.61 -3.49 7.85
N VAL A 65 13.47 -3.30 8.85
CA VAL A 65 14.37 -4.34 9.37
C VAL A 65 13.66 -5.18 10.44
N PRO A 66 13.39 -6.47 10.20
CA PRO A 66 12.79 -7.34 11.21
C PRO A 66 13.61 -7.40 12.49
N GLY A 67 12.94 -7.50 13.64
CA GLY A 67 13.58 -7.59 14.95
C GLY A 67 14.00 -6.25 15.58
N ARG A 68 13.90 -5.13 14.87
CA ARG A 68 14.04 -3.79 15.47
C ARG A 68 12.74 -3.34 16.13
N ALA A 69 12.83 -2.54 17.19
CA ALA A 69 11.65 -1.95 17.85
C ALA A 69 10.83 -1.03 16.93
N SER A 70 11.43 -0.55 15.85
CA SER A 70 10.78 0.25 14.82
C SER A 70 10.17 -0.58 13.68
N TYR A 71 10.31 -1.92 13.68
CA TYR A 71 9.83 -2.75 12.59
C TYR A 71 8.32 -2.55 12.34
N GLY A 72 7.95 -2.37 11.07
CA GLY A 72 6.56 -2.14 10.64
C GLY A 72 6.05 -0.71 10.86
N LYS A 73 6.92 0.23 11.25
CA LYS A 73 6.55 1.64 11.47
C LYS A 73 6.98 2.53 10.31
N LEU A 74 6.09 3.46 9.98
CA LEU A 74 6.30 4.64 9.15
C LEU A 74 6.64 5.83 10.05
#